data_AF-A0AA51QCM1-F1
#
_entry.id   AF-A0AA51QCM1-F1
#
_cell.length_a   1.000
_cell.length_b   1.000
_cell.length_c   1.000
_cell.angle_alpha   90.00
_cell.angle_beta   90.00
_cell.angle_gamma   90.00
#
_symmetry.space_group_name_H-M   'P 1'
#
loop_
_entity.id
_entity.type
_entity.pdbx_description
1 polymer ?
#
loop_
_entity_poly.entity_id
_entity_poly.type
_entity_poly.pdbx_seq_one_letter_code
_entity_poly.pdbx_strand_id
1 'polypeptide(L)'
;MLESFLAWVMDKLGLGYDAVREIKPDIIYCSISGYGQKGMFSSLGSHDLNYLAISGVLAQLKGEDGKPVHPTITLADFAGGLAANERILAGLVSRALTGMGSYHSIAIADVMASLMGNHVLIEKETGEHDGISSLSGSVISYAIYETKDGRYVSLAALEPKFWQNFCRAVQREDWFDAHFSTTNDRNPVFIEMKVLFKSRTFEEWIGFGQDVDCCLAPVLKAGELQSFPYFIEKKIVFSDCQLKLHSDMEGLSSTPPPKKGEHSETILKELLKVSEDKVREWKEIGII
;
A
#
# COMPACT_ATOMS: atom_id res chain seq x y z
N MET A 1 -19.78 10.79 -5.76
CA MET A 1 -20.23 9.41 -5.53
C MET A 1 -19.05 8.50 -5.73
N LEU A 2 -18.85 7.54 -4.83
CA LEU A 2 -17.81 6.53 -4.89
C LEU A 2 -18.45 5.17 -4.65
N GLU A 3 -18.14 4.19 -5.49
CA GLU A 3 -18.62 2.82 -5.36
C GLU A 3 -17.57 1.81 -5.87
N SER A 4 -17.69 0.57 -5.42
CA SER A 4 -16.74 -0.50 -5.76
C SER A 4 -17.41 -1.82 -6.17
N PHE A 5 -18.57 -1.74 -6.80
CA PHE A 5 -19.28 -2.92 -7.28
C PHE A 5 -18.77 -3.40 -8.65
N LEU A 6 -19.18 -4.60 -9.03
CA LEU A 6 -18.97 -5.10 -10.40
C LEU A 6 -19.70 -4.20 -11.41
N ALA A 7 -19.16 -4.15 -12.63
CA ALA A 7 -19.46 -3.09 -13.59
C ALA A 7 -20.96 -2.85 -13.90
N TRP A 8 -21.78 -3.90 -13.89
CA TRP A 8 -23.22 -3.78 -14.20
C TRP A 8 -24.11 -3.53 -12.97
N VAL A 9 -23.57 -3.60 -11.76
CA VAL A 9 -24.41 -3.58 -10.55
C VAL A 9 -25.11 -2.24 -10.41
N MET A 10 -24.38 -1.14 -10.53
CA MET A 10 -24.95 0.19 -10.38
C MET A 10 -25.91 0.55 -11.50
N ASP A 11 -25.61 0.15 -12.74
CA ASP A 11 -26.54 0.31 -13.87
C ASP A 11 -27.84 -0.48 -13.64
N LYS A 12 -27.76 -1.72 -13.14
CA LYS A 12 -28.95 -2.53 -12.80
C LYS A 12 -29.76 -1.94 -11.66
N LEU A 13 -29.12 -1.26 -10.72
CA LEU A 13 -29.79 -0.55 -9.62
C LEU A 13 -30.38 0.79 -10.05
N GLY A 14 -30.17 1.23 -11.31
CA GLY A 14 -30.58 2.55 -11.77
C GLY A 14 -29.75 3.70 -11.18
N LEU A 15 -28.57 3.38 -10.65
CA LEU A 15 -27.65 4.30 -9.98
C LEU A 15 -26.32 4.45 -10.73
N GLY A 16 -26.28 4.03 -12.00
CA GLY A 16 -25.16 4.25 -12.90
C GLY A 16 -24.90 5.74 -13.17
N TYR A 17 -23.72 6.05 -13.70
CA TYR A 17 -23.29 7.45 -13.90
C TYR A 17 -24.29 8.27 -14.70
N ASP A 18 -24.81 7.74 -15.82
CA ASP A 18 -25.73 8.50 -16.67
C ASP A 18 -27.03 8.86 -15.92
N ALA A 19 -27.62 7.92 -15.19
CA ALA A 19 -28.82 8.14 -14.37
C ALA A 19 -28.56 9.15 -13.23
N VAL A 20 -27.42 9.06 -12.56
CA VAL A 20 -27.08 9.98 -11.47
C VAL A 20 -26.77 11.39 -11.99
N ARG A 21 -26.12 11.50 -13.16
CA ARG A 21 -25.80 12.80 -13.79
C ARG A 21 -27.06 13.56 -14.20
N GLU A 22 -28.14 12.87 -14.59
CA GLU A 22 -29.43 13.53 -14.87
C GLU A 22 -29.97 14.30 -13.66
N ILE A 23 -29.70 13.80 -12.45
CA ILE A 23 -30.12 14.43 -11.18
C ILE A 23 -29.08 15.47 -10.72
N LYS A 24 -27.79 15.16 -10.85
CA LYS A 24 -26.67 16.01 -10.40
C LYS A 24 -25.62 16.14 -11.53
N PRO A 25 -25.78 17.09 -12.47
CA PRO A 25 -24.92 17.19 -13.66
C PRO A 25 -23.43 17.46 -13.39
N ASP A 26 -23.14 18.09 -12.27
CA ASP A 26 -21.80 18.43 -11.78
C ASP A 26 -21.25 17.40 -10.77
N ILE A 27 -21.79 16.17 -10.77
CA ILE A 27 -21.29 15.11 -9.90
C ILE A 27 -19.89 14.64 -10.31
N ILE A 28 -19.03 14.41 -9.33
CA ILE A 28 -17.83 13.60 -9.49
C ILE A 28 -18.21 12.18 -9.12
N TYR A 29 -18.26 11.29 -10.11
CA TYR A 29 -18.62 9.89 -9.95
C TYR A 29 -17.37 9.03 -10.17
N CYS A 30 -17.01 8.21 -9.19
CA CYS A 30 -15.87 7.30 -9.26
C CYS A 30 -16.32 5.85 -9.03
N SER A 31 -16.01 4.99 -9.99
CA SER A 31 -16.21 3.55 -9.95
C SER A 31 -14.89 2.84 -9.81
N ILE A 32 -14.70 2.06 -8.75
CA ILE A 32 -13.53 1.20 -8.58
C ILE A 32 -13.94 -0.25 -8.88
N SER A 33 -13.21 -0.92 -9.75
CA SER A 33 -13.48 -2.33 -10.07
C SER A 33 -12.17 -3.04 -10.37
N GLY A 34 -12.19 -4.37 -10.33
CA GLY A 34 -10.97 -5.15 -10.56
C GLY A 34 -10.33 -4.91 -11.93
N TYR A 35 -11.15 -4.96 -12.98
CA TYR A 35 -10.71 -4.91 -14.38
C TYR A 35 -11.35 -3.79 -15.18
N GLY A 36 -11.93 -2.80 -14.49
CA GLY A 36 -12.62 -1.69 -15.14
C GLY A 36 -14.06 -2.04 -15.54
N GLN A 37 -14.74 -1.02 -16.08
CA GLN A 37 -16.18 -1.08 -16.33
C GLN A 37 -16.53 -1.63 -17.73
N LYS A 38 -15.51 -1.86 -18.57
CA LYS A 38 -15.64 -2.33 -19.95
C LYS A 38 -14.56 -3.37 -20.24
N GLY A 39 -14.76 -4.16 -21.29
CA GLY A 39 -13.80 -5.16 -21.75
C GLY A 39 -14.12 -6.57 -21.30
N MET A 40 -13.33 -7.53 -21.77
CA MET A 40 -13.58 -8.96 -21.58
C MET A 40 -13.62 -9.39 -20.11
N PHE A 41 -12.84 -8.73 -19.26
CA PHE A 41 -12.73 -9.06 -17.84
C PHE A 41 -13.64 -8.24 -16.92
N SER A 42 -14.40 -7.26 -17.43
CA SER A 42 -15.21 -6.39 -16.58
C SER A 42 -16.27 -7.17 -15.78
N SER A 43 -16.60 -8.40 -16.22
CA SER A 43 -17.52 -9.32 -15.55
C SER A 43 -16.96 -10.36 -14.61
N LEU A 44 -15.65 -10.37 -14.43
CA LEU A 44 -15.02 -11.31 -13.52
C LEU A 44 -14.93 -10.73 -12.12
N GLY A 45 -15.37 -11.52 -11.14
CA GLY A 45 -15.04 -11.30 -9.74
C GLY A 45 -13.54 -11.48 -9.51
N SER A 46 -12.98 -10.71 -8.59
CA SER A 46 -11.55 -10.67 -8.33
C SER A 46 -11.24 -10.06 -6.98
N HIS A 47 -10.05 -10.36 -6.47
CA HIS A 47 -9.52 -9.86 -5.21
C HIS A 47 -8.06 -9.43 -5.39
N ASP A 48 -7.51 -8.80 -4.36
CA ASP A 48 -6.13 -8.30 -4.31
C ASP A 48 -5.10 -9.18 -5.05
N LEU A 49 -5.05 -10.46 -4.70
CA LEU A 49 -4.11 -11.42 -5.28
C LEU A 49 -4.24 -11.55 -6.81
N ASN A 50 -5.46 -11.49 -7.35
CA ASN A 50 -5.69 -11.57 -8.79
C ASN A 50 -5.15 -10.34 -9.52
N TYR A 51 -5.25 -9.16 -8.90
CA TYR A 51 -4.72 -7.92 -9.48
C TYR A 51 -3.20 -7.92 -9.47
N LEU A 52 -2.58 -8.38 -8.37
CA LEU A 52 -1.13 -8.59 -8.30
C LEU A 52 -0.66 -9.60 -9.35
N ALA A 53 -1.41 -10.68 -9.56
CA ALA A 53 -1.06 -11.71 -10.53
C ALA A 53 -1.11 -11.18 -11.98
N ILE A 54 -2.22 -10.56 -12.39
CA ILE A 54 -2.39 -10.12 -13.79
C ILE A 54 -1.50 -8.92 -14.16
N SER A 55 -1.18 -8.08 -13.17
CA SER A 55 -0.31 -6.91 -13.38
C SER A 55 1.16 -7.28 -13.51
N GLY A 56 1.56 -8.51 -13.18
CA GLY A 56 2.95 -8.94 -13.14
C GLY A 56 3.68 -8.64 -11.82
N VAL A 57 3.06 -7.88 -10.90
CA VAL A 57 3.65 -7.52 -9.61
C VAL A 57 3.92 -8.75 -8.74
N LEU A 58 3.00 -9.72 -8.72
CA LEU A 58 3.18 -10.95 -7.93
C LEU A 58 4.39 -11.76 -8.40
N ALA A 59 4.75 -11.69 -9.68
CA ALA A 59 5.93 -12.36 -10.21
C ALA A 59 7.25 -11.75 -9.69
N GLN A 60 7.22 -10.51 -9.20
CA GLN A 60 8.38 -9.84 -8.60
C GLN A 60 8.54 -10.16 -7.11
N LEU A 61 7.50 -10.69 -6.48
CA LEU A 61 7.53 -11.09 -5.07
C LEU A 61 7.94 -12.56 -4.98
N LYS A 62 9.24 -12.85 -4.98
CA LYS A 62 9.75 -14.24 -4.96
C LYS A 62 10.49 -14.57 -3.67
N GLY A 63 10.39 -15.83 -3.26
CA GLY A 63 11.24 -16.40 -2.22
C GLY A 63 12.60 -16.81 -2.77
N GLU A 64 13.50 -17.24 -1.89
CA GLU A 64 14.82 -17.76 -2.27
C GLU A 64 14.75 -18.97 -3.22
N ASP A 65 13.63 -19.71 -3.21
CA ASP A 65 13.39 -20.83 -4.11
C ASP A 65 12.87 -20.40 -5.50
N GLY A 66 12.78 -19.10 -5.76
CA GLY A 66 12.29 -18.52 -7.00
C GLY A 66 10.78 -18.57 -7.20
N LYS A 67 10.01 -19.10 -6.23
CA LYS A 67 8.55 -19.17 -6.33
C LYS A 67 7.90 -17.86 -5.86
N PRO A 68 6.78 -17.44 -6.48
CA PRO A 68 6.01 -16.32 -5.97
C PRO A 68 5.56 -16.53 -4.52
N VAL A 69 5.73 -15.51 -3.70
CA VAL A 69 5.27 -15.46 -2.31
C VAL A 69 3.84 -14.94 -2.30
N HIS A 70 2.96 -15.60 -1.55
CA HIS A 70 1.61 -15.10 -1.31
C HIS A 70 1.68 -13.97 -0.27
N PRO A 71 1.44 -12.70 -0.65
CA PRO A 71 1.47 -11.61 0.32
C PRO A 71 0.29 -11.68 1.28
N THR A 72 0.48 -11.22 2.51
CA THR A 72 -0.59 -11.08 3.52
C THR A 72 -1.16 -9.66 3.58
N ILE A 73 -0.60 -8.73 2.80
CA ILE A 73 -1.07 -7.35 2.66
C ILE A 73 -1.97 -7.22 1.43
N THR A 74 -3.00 -6.37 1.52
CA THR A 74 -3.91 -6.05 0.42
C THR A 74 -3.42 -4.86 -0.41
N LEU A 75 -2.24 -5.02 -1.01
CA LEU A 75 -1.52 -3.92 -1.67
C LEU A 75 -2.30 -3.33 -2.86
N ALA A 76 -2.89 -4.17 -3.70
CA ALA A 76 -3.60 -3.73 -4.89
C ALA A 76 -4.90 -3.01 -4.52
N ASP A 77 -5.63 -3.51 -3.52
CA ASP A 77 -6.84 -2.85 -3.03
C ASP A 77 -6.52 -1.44 -2.47
N PHE A 78 -5.43 -1.31 -1.71
CA PHE A 78 -4.96 0.01 -1.24
C PHE A 78 -4.55 0.93 -2.40
N ALA A 79 -3.79 0.43 -3.37
CA ALA A 79 -3.38 1.20 -4.54
C ALA A 79 -4.58 1.69 -5.36
N GLY A 80 -5.60 0.84 -5.53
CA GLY A 80 -6.86 1.21 -6.18
C GLY A 80 -7.60 2.34 -5.45
N GLY A 81 -7.65 2.27 -4.12
CA GLY A 81 -8.23 3.34 -3.28
C GLY A 81 -7.46 4.67 -3.41
N LEU A 82 -6.13 4.64 -3.43
CA LEU A 82 -5.30 5.83 -3.63
C LEU A 82 -5.50 6.44 -5.02
N ALA A 83 -5.55 5.63 -6.07
CA ALA A 83 -5.83 6.09 -7.43
C ALA A 83 -7.24 6.71 -7.56
N ALA A 84 -8.24 6.14 -6.87
CA ALA A 84 -9.58 6.72 -6.81
C ALA A 84 -9.60 8.06 -6.07
N ASN A 85 -8.88 8.17 -4.95
CA ASN A 85 -8.72 9.43 -4.23
C ASN A 85 -8.10 10.51 -5.13
N GLU A 86 -6.98 10.20 -5.80
CA GLU A 86 -6.34 11.12 -6.75
C GLU A 86 -7.32 11.60 -7.85
N ARG A 87 -8.06 10.66 -8.44
CA ARG A 87 -9.01 10.97 -9.52
C ARG A 87 -10.20 11.79 -9.05
N ILE A 88 -10.72 11.53 -7.85
CA ILE A 88 -11.76 12.35 -7.24
C ILE A 88 -11.24 13.76 -6.98
N LEU A 89 -10.04 13.92 -6.42
CA LEU A 89 -9.43 15.23 -6.18
C LEU A 89 -9.24 16.00 -7.50
N ALA A 90 -8.71 15.35 -8.54
CA ALA A 90 -8.58 15.94 -9.87
C ALA A 90 -9.94 16.36 -10.46
N GLY A 91 -10.97 15.52 -10.30
CA GLY A 91 -12.34 15.84 -10.69
C GLY A 91 -12.91 17.04 -9.93
N LEU A 92 -12.69 17.12 -8.62
CA LEU A 92 -13.12 18.25 -7.80
C LEU A 92 -12.44 19.56 -8.22
N VAL A 93 -11.13 19.53 -8.51
CA VAL A 93 -10.39 20.70 -9.03
C VAL A 93 -10.93 21.10 -10.40
N SER A 94 -11.11 20.14 -11.31
CA SER A 94 -11.65 20.40 -12.65
C SER A 94 -13.05 21.02 -12.59
N ARG A 95 -13.91 20.50 -11.71
CA ARG A 95 -15.24 21.06 -11.49
C ARG A 95 -15.20 22.47 -10.91
N ALA A 96 -14.29 22.76 -9.99
CA ALA A 96 -14.14 24.11 -9.44
C ALA A 96 -13.78 25.14 -10.53
N LEU A 97 -13.05 24.72 -11.57
CA LEU A 97 -12.65 25.58 -12.69
C LEU A 97 -13.71 25.66 -13.81
N THR A 98 -14.44 24.58 -14.05
CA THR A 98 -15.32 24.44 -15.23
C THR A 98 -16.81 24.41 -14.91
N GLY A 99 -17.18 24.16 -13.65
CA GLY A 99 -18.55 23.87 -13.22
C GLY A 99 -19.07 22.49 -13.64
N MET A 100 -18.29 21.69 -14.38
CA MET A 100 -18.73 20.40 -14.93
C MET A 100 -18.35 19.23 -14.03
N GLY A 101 -19.20 18.20 -14.02
CA GLY A 101 -18.93 16.93 -13.37
C GLY A 101 -18.01 16.04 -14.20
N SER A 102 -17.68 14.88 -13.66
CA SER A 102 -16.84 13.89 -14.34
C SER A 102 -17.13 12.48 -13.88
N TYR A 103 -16.84 11.53 -14.77
CA TYR A 103 -16.85 10.10 -14.47
C TYR A 103 -15.44 9.54 -14.51
N HIS A 104 -15.09 8.77 -13.49
CA HIS A 104 -13.80 8.10 -13.34
C HIS A 104 -14.04 6.61 -13.15
N SER A 105 -13.51 5.79 -14.05
CA SER A 105 -13.51 4.34 -13.92
C SER A 105 -12.08 3.88 -13.63
N ILE A 106 -11.87 3.31 -12.45
CA ILE A 106 -10.58 2.79 -11.99
C ILE A 106 -10.61 1.27 -12.10
N ALA A 107 -9.66 0.73 -12.85
CA ALA A 107 -9.34 -0.69 -12.87
C ALA A 107 -8.14 -0.92 -11.95
N ILE A 108 -8.32 -1.72 -10.89
CA ILE A 108 -7.23 -2.01 -9.94
C ILE A 108 -6.06 -2.71 -10.64
N ALA A 109 -6.37 -3.61 -11.58
CA ALA A 109 -5.35 -4.27 -12.40
C ALA A 109 -4.50 -3.27 -13.22
N ASP A 110 -5.12 -2.25 -13.82
CA ASP A 110 -4.41 -1.23 -14.61
C ASP A 110 -3.50 -0.37 -13.71
N VAL A 111 -3.99 -0.02 -12.51
CA VAL A 111 -3.19 0.72 -11.51
C VAL A 111 -1.94 -0.08 -11.15
N MET A 112 -2.07 -1.36 -10.84
CA MET A 112 -0.92 -2.20 -10.50
C MET A 112 0.01 -2.40 -11.69
N ALA A 113 -0.53 -2.58 -12.90
CA ALA A 113 0.28 -2.73 -14.11
C ALA A 113 1.10 -1.45 -14.39
N SER A 114 0.57 -0.27 -14.07
CA SER A 114 1.30 0.99 -14.24
C SER A 114 2.58 1.09 -13.39
N LEU A 115 2.63 0.38 -12.26
CA LEU A 115 3.81 0.31 -11.38
C LEU A 115 4.95 -0.52 -11.99
N MET A 116 4.66 -1.33 -13.01
CA MET A 116 5.63 -2.21 -13.67
C MET A 116 6.44 -1.51 -14.78
N GLY A 117 6.27 -0.21 -15.00
CA GLY A 117 6.92 0.52 -16.10
C GLY A 117 8.44 0.33 -16.17
N ASN A 118 9.14 0.41 -15.04
CA ASN A 118 10.59 0.18 -14.98
C ASN A 118 10.95 -1.29 -15.25
N HIS A 119 10.16 -2.23 -14.75
CA HIS A 119 10.40 -3.66 -14.92
C HIS A 119 10.26 -4.05 -16.40
N VAL A 120 9.21 -3.57 -17.07
CA VAL A 120 9.01 -3.78 -18.51
C VAL A 120 10.19 -3.23 -19.33
N LEU A 121 10.71 -2.05 -18.96
CA LEU A 121 11.87 -1.47 -19.64
C LEU A 121 13.14 -2.30 -19.39
N ILE A 122 13.42 -2.68 -18.15
CA ILE A 122 14.61 -3.48 -17.80
C ILE A 122 14.58 -4.83 -18.52
N GLU A 123 13.46 -5.53 -18.47
CA GLU A 123 13.29 -6.81 -19.15
C GLU A 123 13.54 -6.68 -20.65
N LYS A 124 13.01 -5.62 -21.28
CA LYS A 124 13.25 -5.35 -22.70
C LYS A 124 14.72 -5.12 -23.03
N GLU A 125 15.44 -4.35 -22.20
CA GLU A 125 16.83 -3.97 -22.49
C GLU A 125 17.86 -5.03 -22.06
N THR A 126 17.54 -5.86 -21.05
CA THR A 126 18.49 -6.79 -20.43
C THR A 126 18.10 -8.26 -20.56
N GLY A 127 16.82 -8.56 -20.79
CA GLY A 127 16.27 -9.91 -20.70
C GLY A 127 16.02 -10.38 -19.26
N GLU A 128 16.27 -9.55 -18.24
CA GLU A 128 16.04 -9.91 -16.84
C GLU A 128 14.56 -9.79 -16.49
N HIS A 129 13.94 -10.91 -16.11
CA HIS A 129 12.52 -11.00 -15.79
C HIS A 129 12.19 -10.72 -14.31
N ASP A 130 13.22 -10.69 -13.45
CA ASP A 130 13.12 -10.63 -11.98
C ASP A 130 13.40 -9.22 -11.44
N GLY A 131 13.15 -8.21 -12.26
CA GLY A 131 13.28 -6.80 -11.90
C GLY A 131 14.72 -6.33 -11.75
N ILE A 132 14.95 -5.38 -10.82
CA ILE A 132 16.27 -4.79 -10.60
C ILE A 132 17.09 -5.74 -9.72
N SER A 133 18.04 -6.46 -10.32
CA SER A 133 18.86 -7.48 -9.63
C SER A 133 19.48 -7.00 -8.31
N SER A 134 20.00 -5.77 -8.24
CA SER A 134 20.60 -5.22 -7.01
C SER A 134 19.60 -4.94 -5.87
N LEU A 135 18.30 -4.86 -6.17
CA LEU A 135 17.23 -4.63 -5.18
C LEU A 135 16.53 -5.93 -4.74
N SER A 136 17.00 -7.08 -5.21
CA SER A 136 16.39 -8.39 -4.95
C SER A 136 16.91 -9.09 -3.68
N GLY A 137 17.76 -8.43 -2.90
CA GLY A 137 18.48 -9.08 -1.80
C GLY A 137 19.73 -9.85 -2.24
N SER A 138 20.17 -9.70 -3.50
CA SER A 138 21.33 -10.39 -4.06
C SER A 138 22.68 -9.80 -3.64
N VAL A 139 22.69 -8.62 -3.04
CA VAL A 139 23.89 -7.84 -2.67
C VAL A 139 23.97 -7.69 -1.16
N ILE A 140 25.14 -7.93 -0.56
CA ILE A 140 25.28 -7.94 0.91
C ILE A 140 24.92 -6.60 1.58
N SER A 141 25.08 -5.49 0.87
CA SER A 141 24.75 -4.15 1.37
C SER A 141 23.27 -3.77 1.17
N TYR A 142 22.48 -4.60 0.47
CA TYR A 142 21.05 -4.43 0.27
C TYR A 142 20.34 -5.77 0.50
N ALA A 143 20.12 -6.11 1.77
CA ALA A 143 19.57 -7.41 2.16
C ALA A 143 18.87 -7.36 3.52
N ILE A 144 18.13 -8.44 3.82
CA ILE A 144 17.48 -8.65 5.12
C ILE A 144 18.32 -9.64 5.93
N TYR A 145 18.56 -9.31 7.19
CA TYR A 145 19.39 -10.10 8.09
C TYR A 145 18.62 -10.51 9.35
N GLU A 146 18.75 -11.79 9.72
CA GLU A 146 18.17 -12.35 10.94
C GLU A 146 19.00 -11.96 12.17
N THR A 147 18.33 -11.53 13.23
CA THR A 147 18.93 -11.14 14.51
C THR A 147 19.06 -12.33 15.45
N LYS A 148 19.76 -12.15 16.58
CA LYS A 148 19.97 -13.19 17.60
C LYS A 148 18.69 -13.87 18.10
N ASP A 149 17.62 -13.09 18.19
CA ASP A 149 16.31 -13.46 18.70
C ASP A 149 15.29 -13.83 17.61
N GLY A 150 15.76 -14.11 16.38
CA GLY A 150 14.92 -14.59 15.28
C GLY A 150 14.00 -13.52 14.68
N ARG A 151 14.32 -12.24 14.90
CA ARG A 151 13.70 -11.10 14.22
C ARG A 151 14.56 -10.71 13.02
N TYR A 152 14.15 -9.68 12.29
CA TYR A 152 14.81 -9.27 11.06
C TYR A 152 15.04 -7.76 11.01
N VAL A 153 16.19 -7.36 10.50
CA VAL A 153 16.50 -5.97 10.13
C VAL A 153 16.87 -5.91 8.65
N SER A 154 16.56 -4.81 7.98
CA SER A 154 17.00 -4.54 6.62
C SER A 154 18.24 -3.65 6.65
N LEU A 155 19.26 -3.98 5.86
CA LEU A 155 20.34 -3.07 5.51
C LEU A 155 20.15 -2.66 4.05
N ALA A 156 20.06 -1.36 3.76
CA ALA A 156 19.84 -0.80 2.43
C ALA A 156 20.94 0.21 2.03
N ALA A 157 22.19 -0.12 2.32
CA ALA A 157 23.37 0.73 2.15
C ALA A 157 23.94 0.69 0.71
N LEU A 158 23.13 1.04 -0.30
CA LEU A 158 23.55 0.98 -1.72
C LEU A 158 24.65 1.99 -2.07
N GLU A 159 24.68 3.15 -1.42
CA GLU A 159 25.71 4.15 -1.63
C GLU A 159 26.96 3.86 -0.78
N PRO A 160 28.18 4.04 -1.34
CA PRO A 160 29.43 3.69 -0.65
C PRO A 160 29.57 4.31 0.74
N LYS A 161 29.09 5.54 0.93
CA LYS A 161 29.15 6.22 2.23
C LYS A 161 28.42 5.45 3.34
N PHE A 162 27.24 4.90 3.06
CA PHE A 162 26.42 4.20 4.05
C PHE A 162 27.02 2.84 4.39
N TRP A 163 27.54 2.14 3.37
CA TRP A 163 28.24 0.88 3.56
C TRP A 163 29.51 1.05 4.40
N GLN A 164 30.32 2.07 4.09
CA GLN A 164 31.51 2.37 4.87
C GLN A 164 31.16 2.79 6.30
N ASN A 165 30.09 3.56 6.52
CA ASN A 165 29.62 3.90 7.87
C ASN A 165 29.25 2.65 8.67
N PHE A 166 28.49 1.72 8.07
CA PHE A 166 28.18 0.42 8.69
C PHE A 166 29.47 -0.32 9.05
N CYS A 167 30.36 -0.51 8.08
CA CYS A 167 31.63 -1.23 8.25
C CYS A 167 32.50 -0.63 9.37
N ARG A 168 32.66 0.70 9.42
CA ARG A 168 33.39 1.38 10.51
C ARG A 168 32.73 1.15 11.86
N ALA A 169 31.40 1.32 11.94
CA ALA A 169 30.66 1.18 13.19
C ALA A 169 30.65 -0.25 13.75
N VAL A 170 30.79 -1.26 12.89
CA VAL A 170 30.96 -2.67 13.29
C VAL A 170 32.42 -3.13 13.31
N GLN A 171 33.37 -2.20 13.14
CA GLN A 171 34.82 -2.42 13.18
C GLN A 171 35.33 -3.42 12.13
N ARG A 172 34.74 -3.38 10.93
CA ARG A 172 35.07 -4.21 9.76
C ARG A 172 35.39 -3.37 8.53
N GLU A 173 36.38 -2.48 8.65
CA GLU A 173 36.83 -1.67 7.51
C GLU A 173 37.40 -2.54 6.37
N ASP A 174 37.85 -3.75 6.68
CA ASP A 174 38.26 -4.76 5.70
C ASP A 174 37.12 -5.20 4.77
N TRP A 175 35.86 -4.87 5.07
CA TRP A 175 34.69 -5.13 4.21
C TRP A 175 34.40 -4.03 3.17
N PHE A 176 35.15 -2.93 3.13
CA PHE A 176 34.85 -1.83 2.20
C PHE A 176 34.74 -2.29 0.75
N ASP A 177 35.67 -3.12 0.28
CA ASP A 177 35.69 -3.62 -1.10
C ASP A 177 34.62 -4.69 -1.39
N ALA A 178 33.95 -5.20 -0.36
CA ALA A 178 32.89 -6.20 -0.51
C ALA A 178 31.50 -5.59 -0.78
N HIS A 179 31.39 -4.26 -0.91
CA HIS A 179 30.13 -3.51 -0.97
C HIS A 179 29.05 -4.11 -1.88
N PHE A 180 29.42 -4.50 -3.11
CA PHE A 180 28.52 -5.10 -4.10
C PHE A 180 28.69 -6.62 -4.26
N SER A 181 29.33 -7.28 -3.29
CA SER A 181 29.47 -8.74 -3.30
C SER A 181 28.14 -9.42 -2.99
N THR A 182 28.04 -10.69 -3.36
CA THR A 182 26.76 -11.42 -3.45
C THR A 182 26.35 -12.09 -2.14
N THR A 183 25.04 -12.21 -1.91
CA THR A 183 24.44 -12.90 -0.75
C THR A 183 24.38 -14.42 -0.91
N ASN A 184 25.53 -15.05 -1.21
CA ASN A 184 25.62 -16.51 -1.30
C ASN A 184 26.57 -17.10 -0.25
N ASP A 185 26.36 -18.38 0.08
CA ASP A 185 27.13 -19.11 1.09
C ASP A 185 28.59 -19.42 0.69
N ARG A 186 29.08 -18.91 -0.44
CA ARG A 186 30.51 -18.96 -0.81
C ARG A 186 31.21 -17.63 -0.56
N ASN A 187 30.47 -16.55 -0.30
CA ASN A 187 31.02 -15.25 0.02
C ASN A 187 31.41 -15.19 1.51
N PRO A 188 32.71 -15.08 1.85
CA PRO A 188 33.16 -15.06 3.24
C PRO A 188 32.59 -13.87 4.02
N VAL A 189 32.49 -12.69 3.40
CA VAL A 189 31.94 -11.49 4.05
C VAL A 189 30.47 -11.68 4.37
N PHE A 190 29.70 -12.27 3.47
CA PHE A 190 28.28 -12.56 3.73
C PHE A 190 28.09 -13.54 4.88
N ILE A 191 28.90 -14.60 4.95
CA ILE A 191 28.86 -15.56 6.08
C ILE A 191 29.12 -14.83 7.40
N GLU A 192 30.14 -13.98 7.45
CA GLU A 192 30.47 -13.23 8.65
C GLU A 192 29.41 -12.18 9.01
N MET A 193 28.77 -11.54 8.01
CA MET A 193 27.64 -10.65 8.24
C MET A 193 26.46 -11.39 8.88
N LYS A 194 26.12 -12.61 8.41
CA LYS A 194 25.09 -13.43 9.05
C LYS A 194 25.42 -13.71 10.52
N VAL A 195 26.68 -14.01 10.83
CA VAL A 195 27.14 -14.21 12.22
C VAL A 195 27.04 -12.91 13.03
N LEU A 196 27.46 -11.78 12.45
CA LEU A 196 27.38 -10.47 13.08
C LEU A 196 25.94 -10.10 13.44
N PHE A 197 25.00 -10.19 12.49
CA PHE A 197 23.60 -9.88 12.74
C PHE A 197 22.97 -10.81 13.79
N LYS A 198 23.32 -12.09 13.79
CA LYS A 198 22.91 -13.07 14.84
C LYS A 198 23.61 -12.89 16.19
N SER A 199 24.62 -12.03 16.30
CA SER A 199 25.30 -11.78 17.57
C SER A 199 24.57 -10.80 18.48
N ARG A 200 23.69 -9.96 17.92
CA ARG A 200 22.91 -8.93 18.62
C ARG A 200 21.41 -9.13 18.42
N THR A 201 20.64 -8.75 19.42
CA THR A 201 19.18 -8.77 19.44
C THR A 201 18.59 -7.73 18.50
N PHE A 202 17.30 -7.87 18.19
CA PHE A 202 16.53 -6.90 17.44
C PHE A 202 16.61 -5.48 18.01
N GLU A 203 16.47 -5.34 19.33
CA GLU A 203 16.49 -4.04 20.02
C GLU A 203 17.87 -3.38 19.94
N GLU A 204 18.95 -4.16 20.09
CA GLU A 204 20.31 -3.64 19.94
C GLU A 204 20.58 -3.12 18.52
N TRP A 205 20.03 -3.79 17.49
CA TRP A 205 20.12 -3.31 16.10
C TRP A 205 19.24 -2.08 15.84
N ILE A 206 18.08 -1.95 16.50
CA ILE A 206 17.28 -0.72 16.45
C ILE A 206 18.09 0.46 16.99
N GLY A 207 18.68 0.33 18.19
CA GLY A 207 19.54 1.36 18.76
C GLY A 207 20.71 1.70 17.83
N PHE A 208 21.38 0.68 17.29
CA PHE A 208 22.47 0.88 16.32
C PHE A 208 22.02 1.67 15.08
N GLY A 209 20.87 1.32 14.48
CA GLY A 209 20.35 2.01 13.29
C GLY A 209 19.87 3.44 13.55
N GLN A 210 19.60 3.80 14.80
CA GLN A 210 19.28 5.17 15.21
C GLN A 210 20.53 6.04 15.34
N ASP A 211 21.65 5.44 15.77
CA ASP A 211 22.91 6.16 16.00
C ASP A 211 23.84 6.19 14.77
N VAL A 212 23.71 5.21 13.87
CA VAL A 212 24.60 5.02 12.73
C VAL A 212 23.85 5.26 11.41
N ASP A 213 24.22 6.33 10.71
CA ASP A 213 23.72 6.65 9.36
C ASP A 213 24.23 5.66 8.31
N CYS A 214 23.56 4.51 8.22
CA CYS A 214 23.94 3.39 7.37
C CYS A 214 22.74 2.68 6.69
N CYS A 215 21.56 3.30 6.69
CA CYS A 215 20.35 2.73 6.09
C CYS A 215 19.97 1.36 6.68
N LEU A 216 20.19 1.17 7.98
CA LEU A 216 19.72 -0.01 8.72
C LEU A 216 18.39 0.32 9.38
N ALA A 217 17.39 -0.53 9.18
CA ALA A 217 16.05 -0.35 9.74
C ALA A 217 15.44 -1.66 10.26
N PRO A 218 14.59 -1.62 11.29
CA PRO A 218 13.89 -2.79 11.78
C PRO A 218 12.76 -3.24 10.83
N VAL A 219 12.58 -4.55 10.69
CA VAL A 219 11.36 -5.12 10.08
C VAL A 219 10.27 -5.21 11.18
N LEU A 220 9.46 -4.16 11.26
CA LEU A 220 8.39 -4.03 12.26
C LEU A 220 7.18 -4.92 11.92
N LYS A 221 6.53 -5.40 12.98
CA LYS A 221 5.16 -5.94 12.94
C LYS A 221 4.16 -4.79 13.02
N ALA A 222 2.95 -4.98 12.50
CA ALA A 222 1.92 -3.94 12.48
C ALA A 222 1.61 -3.34 13.87
N GLY A 223 1.56 -4.16 14.92
CA GLY A 223 1.31 -3.69 16.29
C GLY A 223 2.47 -2.91 16.92
N GLU A 224 3.67 -2.92 16.33
CA GLU A 224 4.84 -2.20 16.85
C GLU A 224 4.87 -0.74 16.37
N LEU A 225 4.05 -0.38 15.37
CA LEU A 225 3.95 0.99 14.85
C LEU A 225 3.64 2.02 15.95
N GLN A 226 2.74 1.68 16.88
CA GLN A 226 2.31 2.59 17.97
C GLN A 226 3.42 2.89 18.99
N SER A 227 4.46 2.04 19.04
CA SER A 227 5.54 2.12 20.02
C SER A 227 6.87 2.53 19.42
N PHE A 228 6.96 2.61 18.08
CA PHE A 228 8.21 2.95 17.41
C PHE A 228 8.46 4.47 17.46
N PRO A 229 9.65 4.95 17.88
CA PRO A 229 9.91 6.37 18.13
C PRO A 229 9.53 7.31 16.99
N TYR A 230 9.83 6.94 15.74
CA TYR A 230 9.47 7.72 14.55
C TYR A 230 7.96 7.93 14.45
N PHE A 231 7.17 6.87 14.64
CA PHE A 231 5.71 6.92 14.50
C PHE A 231 5.00 7.56 15.70
N ILE A 232 5.61 7.49 16.89
CA ILE A 232 5.19 8.26 18.07
C ILE A 232 5.36 9.76 17.80
N GLU A 233 6.54 10.18 17.33
CA GLU A 233 6.81 11.60 17.01
C GLU A 233 5.80 12.13 15.99
N LYS A 234 5.53 11.34 14.94
CA LYS A 234 4.58 11.67 13.87
C LYS A 234 3.11 11.52 14.27
N LYS A 235 2.81 10.98 15.46
CA LYS A 235 1.44 10.71 15.93
C LYS A 235 0.60 10.01 14.85
N ILE A 236 1.18 9.01 14.18
CA ILE A 236 0.56 8.36 13.03
C ILE A 236 -0.58 7.43 13.45
N VAL A 237 -0.48 6.84 14.65
CA VAL A 237 -1.50 5.95 15.22
C VAL A 237 -2.41 6.78 16.13
N PHE A 238 -3.71 6.71 15.90
CA PHE A 238 -4.73 7.28 16.78
C PHE A 238 -4.97 6.38 18.00
N SER A 239 -5.63 6.92 19.03
CA SER A 239 -5.91 6.20 20.28
C SER A 239 -6.81 4.97 20.12
N ASP A 240 -7.55 4.88 19.02
CA ASP A 240 -8.44 3.77 18.65
C ASP A 240 -7.78 2.82 17.61
N CYS A 241 -6.45 2.89 17.47
CA CYS A 241 -5.64 2.10 16.54
C CYS A 241 -5.86 2.40 15.05
N GLN A 242 -6.62 3.44 14.70
CA GLN A 242 -6.67 3.91 13.31
C GLN A 242 -5.34 4.56 12.91
N LEU A 243 -4.98 4.47 11.63
CA LEU A 243 -3.74 5.03 11.09
C LEU A 243 -4.01 6.27 10.24
N LYS A 244 -3.21 7.32 10.45
CA LYS A 244 -3.16 8.47 9.54
C LYS A 244 -2.43 8.10 8.27
N LEU A 245 -3.00 8.47 7.13
CA LEU A 245 -2.31 8.44 5.86
C LEU A 245 -1.25 9.56 5.75
N HIS A 246 -1.54 10.72 6.33
CA HIS A 246 -0.70 11.92 6.25
C HIS A 246 -0.40 12.44 7.66
N SER A 247 0.85 12.29 8.13
CA SER A 247 1.26 12.68 9.49
C SER A 247 1.45 14.19 9.66
N ASP A 248 1.64 14.91 8.57
CA ASP A 248 1.82 16.37 8.50
C ASP A 248 0.50 17.14 8.60
N MET A 249 -0.64 16.46 8.46
CA MET A 249 -1.97 17.06 8.60
C MET A 249 -2.36 17.17 10.07
N GLU A 250 -2.36 18.40 10.60
CA GLU A 250 -2.82 18.72 11.95
C GLU A 250 -4.36 18.71 12.07
N GLY A 251 -4.87 18.58 13.29
CA GLY A 251 -6.31 18.70 13.59
C GLY A 251 -7.19 17.52 13.15
N LEU A 252 -6.62 16.50 12.51
CA LEU A 252 -7.36 15.26 12.24
C LEU A 252 -7.71 14.57 13.55
N SER A 253 -9.00 14.31 13.75
CA SER A 253 -9.52 13.47 14.82
C SER A 253 -9.98 12.15 14.24
N SER A 254 -9.77 11.08 15.00
CA SER A 254 -10.35 9.78 14.68
C SER A 254 -11.66 9.64 15.42
N THR A 255 -12.69 9.24 14.70
CA THR A 255 -13.92 8.70 15.27
C THR A 255 -14.01 7.23 14.91
N PRO A 256 -14.51 6.36 15.80
CA PRO A 256 -14.65 4.95 15.50
C PRO A 256 -15.57 4.73 14.28
N PRO A 257 -15.37 3.64 13.53
CA PRO A 257 -16.27 3.28 12.44
C PRO A 257 -17.72 3.14 12.92
N PRO A 258 -18.72 3.60 12.13
CA PRO A 258 -20.11 3.52 12.52
C PRO A 258 -20.60 2.07 12.57
N LYS A 259 -21.53 1.78 13.48
CA LYS A 259 -22.31 0.53 13.46
C LYS A 259 -23.24 0.51 12.26
N LYS A 260 -23.64 -0.70 11.83
CA LYS A 260 -24.64 -0.88 10.77
C LYS A 260 -25.92 -0.13 11.15
N GLY A 261 -26.30 0.85 10.32
CA GLY A 261 -27.53 1.63 10.48
C GLY A 261 -27.48 2.74 11.54
N GLU A 262 -26.32 3.00 12.16
CA GLU A 262 -26.18 3.97 13.27
C GLU A 262 -26.75 5.35 12.94
N HIS A 263 -26.52 5.80 11.70
CA HIS A 263 -26.89 7.14 11.25
C HIS A 263 -28.11 7.17 10.32
N SER A 264 -28.79 6.04 10.10
CA SER A 264 -29.88 5.94 9.10
C SER A 264 -30.99 6.94 9.37
N GLU A 265 -31.54 6.99 10.60
CA GLU A 265 -32.62 7.92 10.93
C GLU A 265 -32.19 9.38 10.86
N THR A 266 -31.00 9.70 11.38
CA THR A 266 -30.44 11.05 11.36
C THR A 266 -30.32 11.54 9.92
N ILE A 267 -29.76 10.74 9.01
CA ILE A 267 -29.66 11.11 7.60
C ILE A 267 -31.05 11.28 6.97
N LEU A 268 -31.98 10.35 7.21
CA LEU A 268 -33.32 10.43 6.62
C LEU A 268 -34.12 11.65 7.11
N LYS A 269 -34.16 11.88 8.42
CA LYS A 269 -34.94 12.97 9.02
C LYS A 269 -34.26 14.33 8.87
N GLU A 270 -32.96 14.41 9.14
CA GLU A 270 -32.27 15.70 9.21
C GLU A 270 -31.73 16.15 7.86
N LEU A 271 -31.15 15.25 7.07
CA LEU A 271 -30.57 15.60 5.77
C LEU A 271 -31.61 15.52 4.64
N LEU A 272 -32.35 14.42 4.56
CA LEU A 272 -33.34 14.19 3.50
C LEU A 272 -34.75 14.71 3.82
N LYS A 273 -34.99 15.17 5.05
CA LYS A 273 -36.27 15.72 5.52
C LYS A 273 -37.46 14.74 5.33
N VAL A 274 -37.20 13.44 5.44
CA VAL A 274 -38.22 12.39 5.41
C VAL A 274 -39.03 12.43 6.70
N SER A 275 -40.36 12.32 6.60
CA SER A 275 -41.25 12.37 7.76
C SER A 275 -41.06 11.14 8.68
N GLU A 276 -41.33 11.32 9.97
CA GLU A 276 -41.22 10.22 10.94
C GLU A 276 -42.11 9.02 10.59
N ASP A 277 -43.31 9.29 10.07
CA ASP A 277 -44.24 8.24 9.64
C ASP A 277 -43.67 7.43 8.47
N LYS A 278 -42.99 8.09 7.51
CA LYS A 278 -42.36 7.39 6.39
C LYS A 278 -41.13 6.59 6.82
N VAL A 279 -40.32 7.12 7.74
CA VAL A 279 -39.19 6.38 8.33
C VAL A 279 -39.71 5.14 9.07
N ARG A 280 -40.81 5.26 9.82
CA ARG A 280 -41.45 4.14 10.51
C ARG A 280 -41.95 3.08 9.54
N GLU A 281 -42.67 3.50 8.50
CA GLU A 281 -43.13 2.62 7.43
C GLU A 281 -41.97 1.84 6.81
N TRP A 282 -40.88 2.52 6.44
CA TRP A 282 -39.70 1.89 5.82
C TRP A 282 -39.01 0.86 6.72
N LYS A 283 -39.00 1.07 8.04
CA LYS A 283 -38.52 0.06 8.99
C LYS A 283 -39.44 -1.15 9.05
N GLU A 284 -40.75 -0.92 9.11
CA GLU A 284 -41.74 -2.00 9.19
C GLU A 284 -41.71 -2.90 7.95
N ILE A 285 -41.47 -2.33 6.77
CA ILE A 285 -41.37 -3.08 5.50
C ILE A 285 -39.93 -3.52 5.15
N GLY A 286 -38.94 -3.24 6.00
CA GLY A 286 -37.56 -3.71 5.85
C GLY A 286 -36.74 -3.03 4.75
N ILE A 287 -37.07 -1.79 4.38
CA ILE A 287 -36.22 -0.96 3.50
C ILE A 287 -35.00 -0.43 4.25
N ILE A 288 -35.16 -0.10 5.55
CA ILE A 288 -34.09 0.38 6.44
C ILE A 288 -34.06 -0.38 7.76
#